data_AF-A0A2H1W589-F1
#
_entry.id   AF-A0A2H1W589-F1
#
_cell.length_a   1.000
_cell.length_b   1.000
_cell.length_c   1.000
_cell.angle_alpha   90.00
_cell.angle_beta   90.00
_cell.angle_gamma   90.00
#
_symmetry.space_group_name_H-M   'P 1'
#
loop_
_entity.id
_entity.type
_entity.pdbx_description
1 polymer ?
#
loop_
_entity_poly.entity_id
_entity_poly.type
_entity_poly.pdbx_seq_one_letter_code
_entity_poly.pdbx_strand_id
1 'polypeptide(L)'
;MLIDEIIFRLWRKNRNTNLGVGCMGVDLNRNFDINWSEASSNVPCLDTYHGRGPFSEPETTIIKSVFDQYVDRIGLFLDIHSFGSMILYGYGNGILPPNGLMIHLLGVRMAESIDAVKMSWNPNYVVGNVALVLYDASGSAGDYAQSVGVPYSYTYELPGHRFGIGGFGFFVDPAFIEQAGFETWEGIKTGARFIRDNINKSNL
;
A
#
# COMPACT_ATOMS: atom_id res chain seq x y z
N MET A 1 -1.12 18.74 26.41
CA MET A 1 -2.48 18.75 25.82
C MET A 1 -2.43 18.89 24.30
N LEU A 2 -1.90 19.98 23.71
CA LEU A 2 -1.81 20.11 22.24
C LEU A 2 -0.77 19.20 21.55
N ILE A 3 0.37 18.92 22.19
CA ILE A 3 1.43 18.07 21.60
C ILE A 3 1.01 16.59 21.57
N ASP A 4 0.39 16.10 22.64
CA ASP A 4 -0.08 14.71 22.73
C ASP A 4 -1.16 14.43 21.68
N GLU A 5 -2.12 15.35 21.49
CA GLU A 5 -3.16 15.22 20.46
C GLU A 5 -2.59 15.17 19.03
N ILE A 6 -1.57 15.97 18.73
CA ILE A 6 -0.88 15.95 17.42
C ILE A 6 -0.09 14.64 17.25
N ILE A 7 0.60 14.17 18.29
CA ILE A 7 1.34 12.89 18.25
C ILE A 7 0.37 11.72 17.99
N PHE A 8 -0.81 11.71 18.62
CA PHE A 8 -1.82 10.69 18.35
C PHE A 8 -2.44 10.82 16.96
N ARG A 9 -2.58 12.04 16.41
CA ARG A 9 -3.12 12.24 15.06
C ARG A 9 -2.22 11.68 13.96
N LEU A 10 -0.90 11.62 14.18
CA LEU A 10 0.08 11.11 13.23
C LEU A 10 0.51 9.66 13.50
N TRP A 11 -0.16 8.97 14.43
CA TRP A 11 0.11 7.56 14.71
C TRP A 11 -0.15 6.68 13.49
N ARG A 12 0.81 5.80 13.13
CA ARG A 12 0.67 4.89 11.97
C ARG A 12 0.72 3.39 12.26
N LYS A 13 1.31 2.99 13.39
CA LYS A 13 1.47 1.57 13.76
C LYS A 13 0.15 1.00 14.30
N ASN A 14 0.08 -0.30 14.58
CA ASN A 14 -1.01 -0.82 15.42
C ASN A 14 -0.83 -0.38 16.89
N ARG A 15 -1.62 -0.95 17.81
CA ARG A 15 -1.59 -0.59 19.25
C ARG A 15 -1.03 -1.70 20.15
N ASN A 16 -0.24 -2.62 19.61
CA ASN A 16 0.35 -3.71 20.39
C ASN A 16 1.31 -3.19 21.48
N THR A 17 0.94 -3.41 22.75
CA THR A 17 1.74 -3.02 23.93
C THR A 17 2.64 -4.13 24.45
N ASN A 18 2.49 -5.36 23.96
CA ASN A 18 3.16 -6.54 24.48
C ASN A 18 4.59 -6.68 23.93
N LEU A 19 5.32 -5.57 23.80
CA LEU A 19 6.66 -5.51 23.22
C LEU A 19 7.77 -5.67 24.28
N GLY A 20 7.44 -5.47 25.56
CA GLY A 20 8.40 -5.56 26.67
C GLY A 20 9.29 -4.33 26.85
N VAL A 21 8.91 -3.20 26.23
CA VAL A 21 9.61 -1.91 26.28
C VAL A 21 8.60 -0.77 26.41
N GLY A 22 9.05 0.45 26.74
CA GLY A 22 8.20 1.64 26.90
C GLY A 22 7.59 2.22 25.62
N CYS A 23 7.62 1.47 24.52
CA CYS A 23 7.08 1.83 23.21
C CYS A 23 6.07 0.77 22.77
N MET A 24 5.18 1.15 21.85
CA MET A 24 4.11 0.28 21.39
C MET A 24 3.93 0.36 19.87
N GLY A 25 3.21 -0.61 19.35
CA GLY A 25 2.82 -0.70 17.95
C GLY A 25 3.89 -1.32 17.06
N VAL A 26 3.41 -2.09 16.09
CA VAL A 26 4.15 -2.64 14.95
C VAL A 26 3.64 -1.99 13.68
N ASP A 27 4.56 -1.72 12.75
CA ASP A 27 4.19 -1.31 11.40
C ASP A 27 3.62 -2.51 10.65
N LEU A 28 2.31 -2.52 10.44
CA LEU A 28 1.64 -3.62 9.76
C LEU A 28 2.14 -3.79 8.32
N ASN A 29 2.58 -2.71 7.67
CA ASN A 29 3.13 -2.77 6.31
C ASN A 29 4.64 -3.09 6.29
N ARG A 30 5.18 -3.64 7.39
CA ARG A 30 6.50 -4.28 7.49
C ARG A 30 6.43 -5.67 8.15
N ASN A 31 5.22 -6.18 8.40
CA ASN A 31 5.00 -7.39 9.18
C ASN A 31 4.59 -8.61 8.33
N PHE A 32 4.67 -8.56 7.00
CA PHE A 32 4.39 -9.71 6.13
C PHE A 32 5.65 -10.56 5.84
N ASP A 33 5.46 -11.85 5.54
CA ASP A 33 6.55 -12.80 5.27
C ASP A 33 7.09 -12.72 3.83
N ILE A 34 7.66 -11.56 3.49
CA ILE A 34 8.35 -11.35 2.21
C ILE A 34 9.53 -10.40 2.45
N ASN A 35 10.75 -10.93 2.33
CA ASN A 35 11.98 -10.21 2.66
C ASN A 35 11.93 -9.59 4.08
N TRP A 36 11.18 -10.21 5.00
CA TRP A 36 10.88 -9.63 6.32
C TRP A 36 12.17 -9.22 7.05
N SER A 37 12.16 -8.05 7.69
CA SER A 37 13.31 -7.43 8.37
C SER A 37 14.50 -6.95 7.50
N GLU A 38 14.50 -7.19 6.19
CA GLU A 38 15.61 -6.75 5.32
C GLU A 38 15.68 -5.22 5.11
N ALA A 39 14.53 -4.53 5.07
CA ALA A 39 14.43 -3.08 4.89
C ALA A 39 13.39 -2.45 5.83
N SER A 40 13.55 -2.72 7.13
CA SER A 40 12.69 -2.20 8.20
C SER A 40 13.43 -2.13 9.53
N SER A 41 12.84 -1.49 10.55
CA SER A 41 13.50 -1.31 11.85
C SER A 41 13.24 -2.49 12.78
N ASN A 42 14.27 -2.92 13.51
CA ASN A 42 14.16 -3.84 14.63
C ASN A 42 13.95 -3.13 15.99
N VAL A 43 13.82 -1.80 16.00
CA VAL A 43 13.67 -0.99 17.22
C VAL A 43 12.19 -0.68 17.45
N PRO A 44 11.56 -1.19 18.53
CA PRO A 44 10.12 -1.02 18.78
C PRO A 44 9.61 0.43 18.84
N CYS A 45 10.49 1.38 19.15
CA CYS A 45 10.16 2.80 19.22
C CYS A 45 10.16 3.51 17.86
N LEU A 46 10.70 2.88 16.81
CA LEU A 46 10.70 3.45 15.47
C LEU A 46 9.40 3.13 14.74
N ASP A 47 9.01 4.03 13.85
CA ASP A 47 7.76 3.93 13.12
C ASP A 47 7.74 2.76 12.14
N THR A 48 8.90 2.33 11.63
CA THR A 48 9.07 1.19 10.71
C THR A 48 9.36 -0.13 11.44
N TYR A 49 9.00 -0.24 12.72
CA TYR A 49 9.24 -1.45 13.50
C TYR A 49 8.50 -2.66 12.91
N HIS A 50 9.24 -3.70 12.49
CA HIS A 50 8.71 -4.85 11.76
C HIS A 50 8.06 -5.95 12.61
N GLY A 51 8.04 -5.79 13.94
CA GLY A 51 7.49 -6.79 14.86
C GLY A 51 8.49 -7.89 15.25
N ARG A 52 8.02 -8.90 15.99
CA ARG A 52 8.87 -9.99 16.53
C ARG A 52 9.16 -11.10 15.53
N GLY A 53 8.37 -11.17 14.47
CA GLY A 53 8.45 -12.14 13.38
C GLY A 53 7.46 -11.74 12.29
N PRO A 54 7.52 -12.37 11.11
CA PRO A 54 6.47 -12.23 10.12
C PRO A 54 5.14 -12.67 10.73
N PHE A 55 4.09 -11.91 10.44
CA PHE A 55 2.73 -12.11 10.96
C PHE A 55 2.66 -12.16 12.49
N SER A 56 3.54 -11.45 13.21
CA SER A 56 3.44 -11.36 14.66
C SER A 56 2.18 -10.64 15.14
N GLU A 57 1.57 -9.83 14.27
CA GLU A 57 0.37 -9.07 14.60
C GLU A 57 -0.92 -9.79 14.16
N PRO A 58 -2.00 -9.72 14.96
CA PRO A 58 -3.28 -10.34 14.60
C PRO A 58 -3.89 -9.73 13.33
N GLU A 59 -3.71 -8.43 13.10
CA GLU A 59 -4.23 -7.75 11.92
C GLU A 59 -3.65 -8.30 10.61
N THR A 60 -2.33 -8.48 10.55
CA THR A 60 -1.66 -9.08 9.37
C THR A 60 -1.93 -10.57 9.25
N THR A 61 -2.13 -11.28 10.36
CA THR A 61 -2.52 -12.70 10.35
C THR A 61 -3.92 -12.90 9.72
N ILE A 62 -4.84 -11.97 9.96
CA ILE A 62 -6.18 -11.99 9.33
C ILE A 62 -6.09 -11.71 7.82
N ILE A 63 -5.25 -10.76 7.40
CA ILE A 63 -5.04 -10.51 5.96
C ILE A 63 -4.41 -11.75 5.29
N LYS A 64 -3.44 -12.39 5.95
CA LYS A 64 -2.85 -13.65 5.49
C LYS A 64 -3.91 -14.73 5.27
N SER A 65 -4.87 -14.89 6.18
CA SER A 65 -5.89 -15.94 6.04
C SER A 65 -6.81 -15.73 4.84
N VAL A 66 -7.05 -14.47 4.43
CA VAL A 66 -7.76 -14.16 3.18
C VAL A 66 -6.97 -14.65 1.96
N PHE A 67 -5.65 -14.44 1.94
CA PHE A 67 -4.80 -14.98 0.88
C PHE A 67 -4.76 -16.51 0.91
N ASP A 68 -4.51 -17.12 2.07
CA ASP A 68 -4.50 -18.59 2.22
C ASP A 68 -5.79 -19.23 1.69
N GLN A 69 -6.94 -18.57 1.86
CA GLN A 69 -8.24 -19.11 1.47
C GLN A 69 -8.60 -18.85 0.00
N TYR A 70 -8.14 -17.73 -0.58
CA TYR A 70 -8.70 -17.23 -1.84
C TYR A 70 -7.66 -16.86 -2.90
N VAL A 71 -6.36 -17.03 -2.66
CA VAL A 71 -5.31 -16.60 -3.61
C VAL A 71 -5.52 -17.12 -5.03
N ASP A 72 -5.99 -18.36 -5.19
CA ASP A 72 -6.25 -18.99 -6.49
C ASP A 72 -7.30 -18.25 -7.34
N ARG A 73 -8.11 -17.39 -6.72
CA ARG A 73 -9.18 -16.62 -7.38
C ARG A 73 -9.06 -15.10 -7.20
N ILE A 74 -8.00 -14.61 -6.57
CA ILE A 74 -7.73 -13.16 -6.46
C ILE A 74 -6.98 -12.71 -7.72
N GLY A 75 -7.66 -11.96 -8.59
CA GLY A 75 -7.03 -11.38 -9.79
C GLY A 75 -6.36 -10.02 -9.56
N LEU A 76 -6.75 -9.28 -8.52
CA LEU A 76 -6.23 -7.96 -8.19
C LEU A 76 -6.24 -7.75 -6.67
N PHE A 77 -5.12 -7.29 -6.13
CA PHE A 77 -5.01 -6.80 -4.76
C PHE A 77 -4.59 -5.33 -4.78
N LEU A 78 -5.27 -4.51 -3.97
CA LEU A 78 -5.01 -3.08 -3.81
C LEU A 78 -4.88 -2.77 -2.33
N ASP A 79 -3.69 -2.32 -1.91
CA ASP A 79 -3.44 -1.78 -0.58
C ASP A 79 -3.41 -0.24 -0.66
N ILE A 80 -4.40 0.43 -0.07
CA ILE A 80 -4.64 1.87 -0.27
C ILE A 80 -4.07 2.67 0.91
N HIS A 81 -3.01 3.42 0.64
CA HIS A 81 -2.29 4.32 1.54
C HIS A 81 -2.44 5.78 1.11
N SER A 82 -1.89 6.66 1.93
CA SER A 82 -1.61 8.05 1.56
C SER A 82 -0.28 8.45 2.21
N PHE A 83 0.51 9.37 1.66
CA PHE A 83 0.23 10.22 0.51
C PHE A 83 1.36 10.20 -0.53
N GLY A 84 1.03 10.47 -1.79
CA GLY A 84 2.06 10.57 -2.83
C GLY A 84 1.57 10.77 -4.27
N SER A 85 0.30 10.50 -4.58
CA SER A 85 -0.19 10.37 -5.96
C SER A 85 0.62 9.31 -6.73
N MET A 86 0.65 8.08 -6.20
CA MET A 86 1.42 6.99 -6.79
C MET A 86 0.62 5.69 -6.87
N ILE A 87 0.93 4.88 -7.88
CA ILE A 87 0.52 3.48 -7.98
C ILE A 87 1.79 2.65 -8.06
N LEU A 88 2.10 1.97 -6.98
CA LEU A 88 3.35 1.24 -6.80
C LEU A 88 3.09 -0.26 -6.91
N TYR A 89 4.06 -1.00 -7.41
CA TYR A 89 3.99 -2.46 -7.50
C TYR A 89 5.36 -3.07 -7.30
N GLY A 90 5.41 -4.33 -6.88
CA GLY A 90 6.58 -5.21 -7.03
C GLY A 90 7.89 -4.68 -6.44
N TYR A 91 8.84 -5.59 -6.31
CA TYR A 91 9.28 -5.79 -4.95
C TYR A 91 10.08 -4.65 -4.35
N GLY A 92 9.89 -4.49 -3.04
CA GLY A 92 10.55 -3.49 -2.20
C GLY A 92 12.07 -3.57 -2.11
N ASN A 93 12.68 -4.54 -2.77
CA ASN A 93 14.13 -4.64 -2.96
C ASN A 93 14.60 -4.25 -4.38
N GLY A 94 13.70 -3.69 -5.21
CA GLY A 94 13.98 -3.27 -6.59
C GLY A 94 13.92 -4.38 -7.63
N ILE A 95 13.70 -5.64 -7.22
CA ILE A 95 13.52 -6.74 -8.15
C ILE A 95 12.13 -6.67 -8.79
N LEU A 96 12.08 -6.71 -10.11
CA LEU A 96 10.82 -6.72 -10.84
C LEU A 96 10.19 -8.12 -10.82
N PRO A 97 8.86 -8.22 -10.66
CA PRO A 97 8.15 -9.50 -10.78
C PRO A 97 8.20 -10.00 -12.24
N PRO A 98 8.01 -11.31 -12.50
CA PRO A 98 8.05 -11.87 -13.85
C PRO A 98 7.08 -11.19 -14.85
N ASN A 99 5.94 -10.68 -14.37
CA ASN A 99 4.97 -9.94 -15.15
C ASN A 99 5.15 -8.41 -15.08
N GLY A 100 6.36 -7.93 -14.78
CA GLY A 100 6.70 -6.50 -14.57
C GLY A 100 6.19 -5.56 -15.66
N LEU A 101 6.19 -5.97 -16.93
CA LEU A 101 5.65 -5.18 -18.03
C LEU A 101 4.12 -5.01 -17.93
N MET A 102 3.40 -6.08 -17.64
CA MET A 102 1.94 -6.08 -17.59
C MET A 102 1.40 -5.35 -16.35
N ILE A 103 2.07 -5.50 -15.21
CA ILE A 103 1.70 -4.78 -14.00
C ILE A 103 1.98 -3.28 -14.15
N HIS A 104 3.08 -2.88 -14.81
CA HIS A 104 3.32 -1.47 -15.12
C HIS A 104 2.27 -0.91 -16.08
N LEU A 105 1.95 -1.63 -17.17
CA LEU A 105 0.94 -1.23 -18.14
C LEU A 105 -0.43 -0.98 -17.49
N LEU A 106 -0.88 -1.91 -16.63
CA LEU A 106 -2.15 -1.76 -15.95
C LEU A 106 -2.10 -0.62 -14.91
N GLY A 107 -0.98 -0.47 -14.18
CA GLY A 107 -0.75 0.68 -13.31
C GLY A 107 -0.91 2.02 -14.04
N VAL A 108 -0.31 2.16 -15.23
CA VAL A 108 -0.44 3.36 -16.08
C VAL A 108 -1.89 3.61 -16.48
N ARG A 109 -2.63 2.59 -16.91
CA ARG A 109 -4.05 2.76 -17.27
C ARG A 109 -4.92 3.21 -16.09
N MET A 110 -4.64 2.70 -14.89
CA MET A 110 -5.33 3.15 -13.68
C MET A 110 -4.98 4.60 -13.38
N ALA A 111 -3.69 4.98 -13.43
CA ALA A 111 -3.23 6.34 -13.23
C ALA A 111 -3.85 7.33 -14.23
N GLU A 112 -3.85 7.02 -15.52
CA GLU A 112 -4.47 7.84 -16.58
C GLU A 112 -5.97 8.05 -16.34
N SER A 113 -6.67 7.03 -15.83
CA SER A 113 -8.10 7.13 -15.49
C SER A 113 -8.34 8.10 -14.32
N ILE A 114 -7.45 8.10 -13.33
CA ILE A 114 -7.50 9.03 -12.19
C ILE A 114 -7.14 10.45 -12.67
N ASP A 115 -6.06 10.59 -13.43
CA ASP A 115 -5.55 11.87 -13.94
C ASP A 115 -6.52 12.58 -14.88
N ALA A 116 -7.42 11.84 -15.55
CA ALA A 116 -8.48 12.40 -16.38
C ALA A 116 -9.57 13.13 -15.58
N VAL A 117 -9.71 12.83 -14.28
CA VAL A 117 -10.81 13.36 -13.43
C VAL A 117 -10.33 14.04 -12.15
N LYS A 118 -9.01 14.10 -11.91
CA LYS A 118 -8.45 14.73 -10.72
C LYS A 118 -8.68 16.24 -10.69
N MET A 119 -8.46 16.84 -9.52
CA MET A 119 -8.39 18.29 -9.41
C MET A 119 -7.16 18.84 -10.11
N SER A 120 -7.33 19.98 -10.79
CA SER A 120 -6.33 20.56 -11.70
C SER A 120 -4.99 20.90 -11.06
N TRP A 121 -4.95 21.13 -9.74
CA TRP A 121 -3.74 21.44 -8.99
C TRP A 121 -3.07 20.21 -8.35
N ASN A 122 -3.71 19.04 -8.35
CA ASN A 122 -3.06 17.81 -7.91
C ASN A 122 -2.09 17.33 -9.01
N PRO A 123 -0.91 16.78 -8.66
CA PRO A 123 0.03 16.26 -9.66
C PRO A 123 -0.52 15.01 -10.36
N ASN A 124 0.09 14.62 -11.48
CA ASN A 124 -0.25 13.35 -12.14
C ASN A 124 0.23 12.18 -11.27
N TYR A 125 -0.44 11.04 -11.39
CA TYR A 125 -0.02 9.83 -10.69
C TYR A 125 1.29 9.27 -11.25
N VAL A 126 2.24 8.96 -10.37
CA VAL A 126 3.47 8.24 -10.71
C VAL A 126 3.22 6.73 -10.64
N VAL A 127 3.72 5.98 -11.62
CA VAL A 127 3.61 4.51 -11.64
C VAL A 127 4.99 3.89 -11.67
N GLY A 128 5.26 2.91 -10.81
CA GLY A 128 6.55 2.24 -10.83
C GLY A 128 6.79 1.23 -9.73
N ASN A 129 7.98 0.64 -9.75
CA ASN A 129 8.46 -0.22 -8.68
C ASN A 129 8.63 0.57 -7.38
N VAL A 130 8.21 0.01 -6.25
CA VAL A 130 8.23 0.73 -4.96
C VAL A 130 9.63 1.21 -4.57
N ALA A 131 10.67 0.38 -4.74
CA ALA A 131 12.04 0.76 -4.38
C ALA A 131 12.64 1.79 -5.35
N LEU A 132 12.29 1.69 -6.64
CA LEU A 132 12.78 2.62 -7.67
C LEU A 132 12.10 4.00 -7.61
N VAL A 133 10.85 4.07 -7.15
CA VAL A 133 10.10 5.32 -7.02
C VAL A 133 10.29 5.96 -5.65
N LEU A 134 10.32 5.15 -4.59
CA LEU A 134 10.43 5.62 -3.21
C LEU A 134 11.80 5.24 -2.62
N TYR A 135 11.87 4.08 -1.99
CA TYR A 135 12.98 3.58 -1.20
C TYR A 135 12.80 2.09 -0.93
N ASP A 136 13.88 1.41 -0.55
CA ASP A 136 13.83 0.00 -0.18
C ASP A 136 12.88 -0.25 1.00
N ALA A 137 11.98 -1.21 0.85
CA ALA A 137 11.02 -1.61 1.86
C ALA A 137 10.87 -3.13 1.87
N SER A 138 10.46 -3.69 3.01
CA SER A 138 10.22 -5.14 3.08
C SER A 138 9.07 -5.48 4.01
N GLY A 139 8.51 -6.68 3.85
CA GLY A 139 7.35 -7.13 4.63
C GLY A 139 6.07 -6.35 4.36
N SER A 140 5.89 -5.84 3.13
CA SER A 140 4.68 -5.12 2.73
C SER A 140 3.54 -6.06 2.34
N ALA A 141 2.29 -5.60 2.50
CA ALA A 141 1.12 -6.39 2.10
C ALA A 141 1.08 -6.62 0.57
N GLY A 142 1.41 -5.58 -0.20
CA GLY A 142 1.44 -5.64 -1.66
C GLY A 142 2.46 -6.64 -2.21
N ASP A 143 3.68 -6.64 -1.68
CA ASP A 143 4.71 -7.60 -2.06
C ASP A 143 4.31 -9.02 -1.67
N TYR A 144 3.73 -9.20 -0.48
CA TYR A 144 3.31 -10.52 -0.02
C TYR A 144 2.20 -11.10 -0.88
N ALA A 145 1.19 -10.29 -1.22
CA ALA A 145 0.11 -10.69 -2.12
C ALA A 145 0.68 -11.19 -3.46
N GLN A 146 1.67 -10.48 -4.01
CA GLN A 146 2.30 -10.88 -5.27
C GLN A 146 3.16 -12.14 -5.10
N SER A 147 3.88 -12.29 -3.99
CA SER A 147 4.74 -13.44 -3.75
C SER A 147 3.95 -14.74 -3.56
N VAL A 148 2.72 -14.67 -3.04
CA VAL A 148 1.85 -15.85 -2.86
C VAL A 148 1.01 -16.20 -4.09
N GLY A 149 1.02 -15.38 -5.13
CA GLY A 149 0.42 -15.73 -6.42
C GLY A 149 -0.65 -14.77 -6.94
N VAL A 150 -0.93 -13.65 -6.27
CA VAL A 150 -1.82 -12.62 -6.85
C VAL A 150 -1.12 -11.98 -8.06
N PRO A 151 -1.68 -12.07 -9.29
CA PRO A 151 -0.98 -11.65 -10.49
C PRO A 151 -0.80 -10.12 -10.56
N TYR A 152 -1.76 -9.34 -10.05
CA TYR A 152 -1.70 -7.89 -10.06
C TYR A 152 -1.89 -7.38 -8.63
N SER A 153 -0.84 -6.83 -8.05
CA SER A 153 -0.82 -6.31 -6.68
C SER A 153 -0.25 -4.89 -6.70
N TYR A 154 -0.97 -3.94 -6.10
CA TYR A 154 -0.52 -2.55 -6.05
C TYR A 154 -0.70 -1.94 -4.68
N THR A 155 0.22 -1.04 -4.35
CA THR A 155 0.06 -0.07 -3.27
C THR A 155 -0.33 1.27 -3.89
N TYR A 156 -1.49 1.80 -3.50
CA TYR A 156 -1.90 3.14 -3.88
C TYR A 156 -1.38 4.13 -2.84
N GLU A 157 -0.84 5.25 -3.29
CA GLU A 157 -0.56 6.42 -2.46
C GLU A 157 -1.47 7.56 -2.91
N LEU A 158 -2.56 7.80 -2.18
CA LEU A 158 -3.52 8.86 -2.53
C LEU A 158 -2.89 10.27 -2.48
N PRO A 159 -3.50 11.31 -3.08
CA PRO A 159 -2.87 12.62 -3.12
C PRO A 159 -2.89 13.30 -1.75
N GLY A 160 -1.77 13.92 -1.37
CA GLY A 160 -1.68 14.82 -0.22
C GLY A 160 -2.29 16.18 -0.56
N HIS A 161 -3.60 16.22 -0.83
CA HIS A 161 -4.27 17.41 -1.32
C HIS A 161 -4.04 18.63 -0.42
N ARG A 162 -3.55 19.74 -1.00
CA ARG A 162 -3.15 21.00 -0.33
C ARG A 162 -2.03 20.90 0.71
N PHE A 163 -1.70 19.71 1.17
CA PHE A 163 -0.82 19.49 2.31
C PHE A 163 0.31 18.48 2.05
N GLY A 164 0.61 18.14 0.80
CA GLY A 164 1.54 17.07 0.38
C GLY A 164 3.03 17.28 0.68
N ILE A 165 3.37 17.87 1.83
CA ILE A 165 4.73 18.10 2.31
C ILE A 165 4.84 17.54 3.73
N GLY A 166 5.76 16.59 3.92
CA GLY A 166 6.04 15.99 5.24
C GLY A 166 4.78 15.43 5.91
N GLY A 167 4.71 15.48 7.24
CA GLY A 167 3.57 14.95 8.00
C GLY A 167 2.22 15.62 7.71
N PHE A 168 2.21 16.80 7.07
CA PHE A 168 0.97 17.48 6.70
C PHE A 168 0.20 16.73 5.61
N GLY A 169 0.85 15.88 4.82
CA GLY A 169 0.19 15.17 3.72
C GLY A 169 -0.88 14.18 4.17
N PHE A 170 -0.91 13.85 5.46
CA PHE A 170 -1.94 13.03 6.10
C PHE A 170 -3.14 13.84 6.63
N PHE A 171 -3.09 15.17 6.54
CA PHE A 171 -4.22 16.03 6.87
C PHE A 171 -5.17 16.11 5.69
N VAL A 172 -6.46 16.00 6.00
CA VAL A 172 -7.53 15.92 5.00
C VAL A 172 -8.31 17.21 5.04
N ASP A 173 -8.35 17.93 3.92
CA ASP A 173 -9.38 18.95 3.69
C ASP A 173 -10.72 18.22 3.47
N PRO A 174 -11.76 18.45 4.30
CA PRO A 174 -13.06 17.81 4.11
C PRO A 174 -13.66 18.01 2.72
N ALA A 175 -13.34 19.13 2.05
CA ALA A 175 -13.79 19.41 0.69
C ALA A 175 -13.21 18.45 -0.36
N PHE A 176 -12.15 17.71 -0.03
CA PHE A 176 -11.52 16.73 -0.92
C PHE A 176 -12.04 15.31 -0.72
N ILE A 177 -12.76 14.99 0.36
CA ILE A 177 -13.12 13.59 0.69
C ILE A 177 -13.92 12.92 -0.44
N GLU A 178 -14.94 13.59 -0.96
CA GLU A 178 -15.77 13.07 -2.06
C GLU A 178 -14.96 12.92 -3.35
N GLN A 179 -14.17 13.94 -3.67
CA GLN A 179 -13.31 13.92 -4.86
C GLN A 179 -12.24 12.83 -4.78
N ALA A 180 -11.61 12.61 -3.63
CA ALA A 180 -10.62 11.55 -3.42
C ALA A 180 -11.23 10.17 -3.68
N GLY A 181 -12.45 9.93 -3.18
CA GLY A 181 -13.19 8.71 -3.45
C GLY A 181 -13.53 8.56 -4.93
N PHE A 182 -14.05 9.63 -5.56
CA PHE A 182 -14.43 9.65 -6.96
C PHE A 182 -13.24 9.37 -7.89
N GLU A 183 -12.13 10.10 -7.75
CA GLU A 183 -10.98 9.95 -8.64
C GLU A 183 -10.30 8.60 -8.45
N THR A 184 -10.14 8.12 -7.21
CA THR A 184 -9.57 6.79 -6.92
C THR A 184 -10.43 5.68 -7.52
N TRP A 185 -11.76 5.82 -7.47
CA TRP A 185 -12.68 4.83 -8.01
C TRP A 185 -12.55 4.66 -9.54
N GLU A 186 -12.23 5.73 -10.27
CA GLU A 186 -11.96 5.65 -11.71
C GLU A 186 -10.75 4.73 -11.99
N GLY A 187 -9.69 4.82 -11.20
CA GLY A 187 -8.55 3.90 -11.26
C GLY A 187 -8.93 2.46 -10.92
N ILE A 188 -9.61 2.26 -9.78
CA ILE A 188 -10.00 0.93 -9.29
C ILE A 188 -10.86 0.18 -10.33
N LYS A 189 -11.90 0.83 -10.88
CA LYS A 189 -12.78 0.16 -11.84
C LYS A 189 -12.09 -0.12 -13.17
N THR A 190 -11.12 0.70 -13.58
CA THR A 190 -10.26 0.42 -14.75
C THR A 190 -9.43 -0.85 -14.51
N GLY A 191 -8.79 -0.94 -13.33
CA GLY A 191 -8.07 -2.13 -12.89
C GLY A 191 -8.94 -3.39 -12.92
N ALA A 192 -10.07 -3.35 -12.20
CA ALA A 192 -10.98 -4.48 -12.09
C ALA A 192 -11.54 -4.96 -13.45
N ARG A 193 -11.89 -4.04 -14.36
CA ARG A 193 -12.37 -4.39 -15.71
C ARG A 193 -11.29 -5.05 -16.55
N PHE A 194 -10.06 -4.55 -16.49
CA PHE A 194 -8.93 -5.18 -17.17
C PHE A 194 -8.78 -6.64 -16.74
N ILE A 195 -8.84 -6.91 -15.43
CA ILE A 195 -8.75 -8.27 -14.89
C ILE A 195 -9.89 -9.16 -15.37
N ARG A 196 -11.13 -8.68 -15.27
CA ARG A 196 -12.33 -9.38 -15.75
C ARG A 196 -12.20 -9.79 -17.22
N ASP A 197 -11.59 -8.93 -18.04
CA ASP A 197 -11.52 -9.10 -19.49
C ASP A 197 -10.29 -9.91 -19.95
N ASN A 198 -9.26 -10.05 -19.09
CA ASN A 198 -7.97 -10.67 -19.45
C ASN A 198 -7.58 -11.91 -18.63
N ILE A 199 -8.25 -12.22 -17.53
CA ILE A 199 -8.06 -13.50 -16.83
C ILE A 199 -8.93 -14.57 -17.50
N ASN A 200 -8.27 -15.59 -18.06
CA ASN A 200 -8.93 -16.77 -18.62
C ASN A 200 -9.77 -17.48 -17.55
N LYS A 201 -11.08 -17.58 -17.79
CA LYS A 201 -12.05 -18.27 -16.92
C LYS A 201 -11.80 -19.79 -16.78
N SER A 202 -10.83 -20.34 -17.49
CA SER A 202 -10.55 -21.78 -17.54
C SER A 202 -9.66 -22.30 -16.41
N ASN A 203 -9.15 -21.43 -15.52
CA ASN A 203 -8.31 -21.80 -14.37
C ASN A 203 -8.90 -21.32 -13.02
N LEU A 204 -10.20 -21.02 -12.95
CA LEU A 204 -10.97 -20.86 -11.72
C LEU A 204 -11.86 -22.09 -11.53
#